data_AF-A0A948FAP4-F1
#
_entry.id   AF-A0A948FAP4-F1
#
_cell.length_a   1.000
_cell.length_b   1.000
_cell.length_c   1.000
_cell.angle_alpha   90.00
_cell.angle_beta   90.00
_cell.angle_gamma   90.00
#
_symmetry.space_group_name_H-M   'P 1'
#
loop_
_entity.id
_entity.type
_entity.pdbx_description
1 polymer ?
#
loop_
_entity_poly.entity_id
_entity_poly.type
_entity_poly.pdbx_seq_one_letter_code
_entity_poly.pdbx_strand_id
1 'polypeptide(L)'
;MGYDAVGIARQDLANGLDFFKNIVEQSKFTWLSANIVSKLTGKPVFTPSISRRIGEINTAIIGLTDDRQPSAITPDANMTIEPWQNILPTLVHNLSRESDFIVLLSSLTLKQNIEIANKFPAINLIITSEPNNSAMKPRLENNTLLCSSAKQGKYFGWLQIKWGTSGKWEHASSELMVEKKNSLDRINWQLKRLEKNQTPKEDDRYQGFIKMAEEVSKEISMLEKMAELEKPQGKTLSTYKNQYFPMQISSPDHEEVLKIVHETKRKINLAGKASSQKADTSVNKNILPEDFAYVGWLKCSTCHANQAKGWQDSRHAGAYMTLVRKGQQFDRSCIACHVTGIETGAESFALALPPTLQQVGCETCHGPGKKHSGNPKEFNMASPNESICLRCHQQEHDDSFDFAQDLEKLRCTH
;
A
#
# COMPACT_ATOMS: atom_id res chain seq x y z
N MET A 1 20.65 9.13 0.47
CA MET A 1 20.12 8.28 -0.62
C MET A 1 20.29 8.87 -2.02
N GLY A 2 20.56 10.17 -2.20
CA GLY A 2 21.01 10.70 -3.50
C GLY A 2 20.00 10.53 -4.64
N TYR A 3 18.71 10.76 -4.36
CA TYR A 3 17.64 10.64 -5.37
C TYR A 3 17.84 11.66 -6.50
N ASP A 4 17.62 11.24 -7.75
CA ASP A 4 17.57 12.15 -8.90
C ASP A 4 16.27 12.95 -8.94
N ALA A 5 15.14 12.28 -8.67
CA ALA A 5 13.81 12.87 -8.72
C ALA A 5 12.82 12.15 -7.80
N VAL A 6 11.79 12.87 -7.37
CA VAL A 6 10.63 12.36 -6.63
C VAL A 6 9.36 12.93 -7.25
N GLY A 7 8.41 12.06 -7.62
CA GLY A 7 7.10 12.48 -8.11
C GLY A 7 6.23 12.97 -6.94
N ILE A 8 5.61 14.14 -7.09
CA ILE A 8 4.71 14.70 -6.06
C ILE A 8 3.39 13.93 -6.08
N ALA A 9 3.01 13.40 -4.92
CA ALA A 9 1.70 12.83 -4.68
C ALA A 9 0.79 13.83 -3.97
N ARG A 10 -0.51 13.58 -4.04
CA ARG A 10 -1.51 14.49 -3.46
C ARG A 10 -1.35 14.65 -1.94
N GLN A 11 -0.89 13.61 -1.25
CA GLN A 11 -0.67 13.60 0.20
C GLN A 11 0.47 14.53 0.62
N ASP A 12 1.44 14.79 -0.26
CA ASP A 12 2.55 15.69 0.02
C ASP A 12 2.07 17.14 0.20
N LEU A 13 0.93 17.48 -0.41
CA LEU A 13 0.31 18.80 -0.35
C LEU A 13 -0.58 19.00 0.90
N ALA A 14 -0.73 17.99 1.76
CA ALA A 14 -1.70 17.99 2.86
C ALA A 14 -1.55 19.13 3.88
N ASN A 15 -0.37 19.73 4.00
CA ASN A 15 -0.11 20.86 4.89
C ASN A 15 -0.14 22.22 4.17
N GLY A 16 -0.63 22.27 2.93
CA GLY A 16 -0.68 23.49 2.13
C GLY A 16 0.50 23.65 1.17
N LEU A 17 0.29 24.45 0.12
CA LEU A 17 1.29 24.67 -0.93
C LEU A 17 2.55 25.36 -0.41
N ASP A 18 2.41 26.37 0.45
CA ASP A 18 3.56 27.13 0.95
C ASP A 18 4.47 26.28 1.85
N PHE A 19 3.88 25.44 2.70
CA PHE A 19 4.62 24.47 3.49
C PHE A 19 5.41 23.52 2.59
N PHE A 20 4.77 22.99 1.56
CA PHE A 20 5.43 22.06 0.66
C PHE A 20 6.52 22.72 -0.20
N LYS A 21 6.32 23.97 -0.67
CA LYS A 21 7.36 24.73 -1.37
C LYS A 21 8.63 24.88 -0.54
N ASN A 22 8.51 25.15 0.76
CA ASN A 22 9.67 25.22 1.65
C ASN A 22 10.41 23.86 1.75
N ILE A 23 9.69 22.72 1.73
CA ILE A 23 10.32 21.39 1.64
C ILE A 23 11.06 21.23 0.31
N VAL A 24 10.45 21.65 -0.79
CA VAL A 24 11.08 21.58 -2.12
C VAL A 24 12.38 22.37 -2.15
N GLU A 25 12.40 23.59 -1.61
CA GLU A 25 13.60 24.44 -1.54
C GLU A 25 14.75 23.84 -0.71
N GLN A 26 14.42 23.09 0.34
CA GLN A 26 15.40 22.42 1.20
C GLN A 26 15.86 21.06 0.67
N SER A 27 15.21 20.54 -0.37
CA SER A 27 15.47 19.19 -0.89
C SER A 27 16.73 19.16 -1.77
N LYS A 28 17.54 18.11 -1.62
CA LYS A 28 18.73 17.86 -2.46
C LYS A 28 18.42 17.14 -3.78
N PHE A 29 17.15 16.93 -4.07
CA PHE A 29 16.63 16.21 -5.22
C PHE A 29 15.46 16.99 -5.82
N THR A 30 15.11 16.70 -7.08
CA THR A 30 14.06 17.45 -7.77
C THR A 30 12.69 16.84 -7.53
N TRP A 31 11.76 17.64 -7.01
CA TRP A 31 10.34 17.27 -6.97
C TRP A 31 9.67 17.54 -8.32
N LEU A 32 8.92 16.55 -8.81
CA LEU A 32 8.31 16.59 -10.15
C LEU A 32 6.78 16.52 -10.09
N SER A 33 6.14 17.45 -10.79
CA SER A 33 4.73 17.34 -11.17
C SER A 33 4.43 18.24 -12.37
N ALA A 34 3.94 17.64 -13.43
CA ALA A 34 3.58 18.35 -14.66
C ALA A 34 2.18 18.96 -14.59
N ASN A 35 1.30 18.44 -13.73
CA ASN A 35 -0.12 18.78 -13.73
C ASN A 35 -0.60 19.52 -12.48
N ILE A 36 0.26 19.84 -11.51
CA ILE A 36 -0.06 20.86 -10.51
C ILE A 36 0.18 22.23 -11.14
N VAL A 37 -0.90 22.97 -11.43
CA VAL A 37 -0.83 24.26 -12.12
C VAL A 37 -1.41 25.39 -11.27
N SER A 38 -0.92 26.60 -11.49
CA SER A 38 -1.46 27.81 -10.89
C SER A 38 -2.79 28.17 -11.54
N LYS A 39 -3.85 28.37 -10.76
CA LYS A 39 -5.15 28.85 -11.29
C LYS A 39 -5.06 30.26 -11.89
N LEU A 40 -4.04 31.05 -11.51
CA LEU A 40 -3.84 32.42 -12.00
C LEU A 40 -3.16 32.45 -13.37
N THR A 41 -2.21 31.56 -13.63
CA THR A 41 -1.36 31.62 -14.82
C THR A 41 -1.53 30.43 -15.77
N GLY A 42 -2.17 29.35 -15.31
CA GLY A 42 -2.25 28.07 -16.02
C GLY A 42 -0.91 27.35 -16.16
N LYS A 43 0.18 27.87 -15.57
CA LYS A 43 1.52 27.29 -15.66
C LYS A 43 1.79 26.28 -14.54
N PRO A 44 2.65 25.27 -14.76
CA PRO A 44 3.10 24.36 -13.71
C PRO A 44 3.68 25.12 -12.52
N VAL A 45 3.28 24.72 -11.31
CA VAL A 45 3.81 25.27 -10.04
C VAL A 45 5.15 24.65 -9.71
N PHE A 46 5.35 23.38 -10.07
CA PHE A 46 6.58 22.62 -9.86
C PHE A 46 7.23 22.25 -11.18
N THR A 47 8.46 21.74 -11.12
CA THR A 47 9.17 21.25 -12.29
C THR A 47 8.40 20.08 -12.93
N PRO A 48 7.99 20.15 -14.21
CA PRO A 48 7.18 19.10 -14.84
C PRO A 48 7.97 17.83 -15.14
N SER A 49 9.21 18.01 -15.59
CA SER A 49 10.13 16.95 -15.94
C SER A 49 11.59 17.40 -15.83
N ILE A 50 12.50 16.43 -15.78
CA ILE A 50 13.94 16.66 -15.92
C ILE A 50 14.50 15.72 -16.99
N SER A 51 15.60 16.14 -17.60
CA SER A 51 16.42 15.27 -18.45
C SER A 51 17.70 14.88 -17.71
N ARG A 52 18.08 13.62 -17.83
CA ARG A 52 19.30 13.04 -17.24
C ARG A 52 19.93 12.08 -18.24
N ARG A 53 21.26 12.09 -18.29
CA ARG A 53 22.01 11.08 -19.04
C ARG A 53 22.30 9.91 -18.11
N ILE A 54 21.65 8.77 -18.36
CA ILE A 54 21.81 7.55 -17.55
C ILE A 54 22.57 6.54 -18.41
N GLY A 55 23.86 6.35 -18.10
CA GLY A 55 24.78 5.64 -18.99
C GLY A 55 24.93 6.38 -20.32
N GLU A 56 24.58 5.72 -21.43
CA GLU A 56 24.65 6.29 -22.78
C GLU A 56 23.32 6.87 -23.26
N ILE A 57 22.26 6.80 -22.45
CA ILE A 57 20.89 7.07 -22.85
C ILE A 57 20.45 8.42 -22.28
N ASN A 58 19.84 9.27 -23.12
CA ASN A 58 19.17 10.47 -22.64
C ASN A 58 17.77 10.11 -22.14
N THR A 59 17.56 10.24 -20.84
CA THR A 59 16.31 9.88 -20.17
C THR A 59 15.57 11.12 -19.70
N ALA A 60 14.32 11.28 -20.13
CA ALA A 60 13.38 12.23 -19.54
C ALA A 60 12.62 11.55 -18.39
N ILE A 61 12.44 12.27 -17.29
CA ILE A 61 11.67 11.83 -16.12
C ILE A 61 10.55 12.85 -15.90
N ILE A 62 9.30 12.40 -16.01
CA ILE A 62 8.08 13.20 -15.84
C ILE A 62 7.45 12.87 -14.49
N GLY A 63 6.88 13.85 -13.79
CA GLY A 63 6.03 13.63 -12.62
C GLY A 63 4.56 13.87 -12.92
N LEU A 64 3.65 13.02 -12.40
CA LEU A 64 2.21 13.23 -12.42
C LEU A 64 1.56 12.97 -11.06
N THR A 65 0.71 13.93 -10.67
CA THR A 65 -0.03 13.93 -9.42
C THR A 65 -1.48 13.52 -9.65
N ASP A 66 -2.02 12.65 -8.79
CA ASP A 66 -3.42 12.20 -8.84
C ASP A 66 -4.44 13.35 -8.73
N ASP A 67 -5.38 13.39 -9.68
CA ASP A 67 -6.36 14.46 -9.88
C ASP A 67 -7.76 14.16 -9.28
N ARG A 68 -7.95 13.00 -8.64
CA ARG A 68 -9.23 12.61 -8.04
C ARG A 68 -9.69 13.64 -7.01
N GLN A 69 -11.02 13.88 -6.98
CA GLN A 69 -11.69 14.97 -6.26
C GLN A 69 -11.11 15.26 -4.86
N PRO A 70 -11.08 16.54 -4.44
CA PRO A 70 -10.53 16.94 -3.16
C PRO A 70 -11.29 16.27 -2.01
N SER A 71 -10.74 15.19 -1.45
CA SER A 71 -10.84 14.99 0.00
C SER A 71 -10.36 16.27 0.69
N ALA A 72 -10.89 16.54 1.88
CA ALA A 72 -10.73 17.75 2.70
C ALA A 72 -9.28 18.18 3.03
N ILE A 73 -8.29 17.60 2.36
CA ILE A 73 -6.87 17.65 2.65
C ILE A 73 -6.19 18.89 2.07
N THR A 74 -6.72 19.59 1.05
CA THR A 74 -6.37 21.01 0.77
C THR A 74 -7.19 21.60 -0.38
N PRO A 75 -8.19 22.45 -0.12
CA PRO A 75 -8.65 23.42 -1.09
C PRO A 75 -7.69 24.62 -1.05
N ASP A 76 -6.50 24.47 -1.65
CA ASP A 76 -5.65 25.64 -1.90
C ASP A 76 -6.29 26.46 -3.04
N ALA A 77 -6.62 27.72 -2.74
CA ALA A 77 -7.31 28.59 -3.69
C ALA A 77 -6.46 28.92 -4.93
N ASN A 78 -5.14 28.76 -4.89
CA ASN A 78 -4.22 29.27 -5.90
C ASN A 78 -3.67 28.22 -6.88
N MET A 79 -3.96 26.93 -6.65
CA MET A 79 -3.55 25.85 -7.55
C MET A 79 -4.71 24.89 -7.86
N THR A 80 -4.55 24.15 -8.95
CA THR A 80 -5.39 22.99 -9.30
C THR A 80 -4.51 21.87 -9.81
N ILE A 81 -5.00 20.64 -9.71
CA ILE A 81 -4.38 19.46 -10.34
C ILE A 81 -5.16 19.21 -11.63
N GLU A 82 -4.53 19.47 -12.77
CA GLU A 82 -5.14 19.26 -14.08
C GLU A 82 -5.17 17.76 -14.44
N PRO A 83 -6.21 17.31 -15.16
CA PRO A 83 -6.23 15.96 -15.72
C PRO A 83 -5.03 15.73 -16.64
N TRP A 84 -4.42 14.55 -16.55
CA TRP A 84 -3.24 14.20 -17.34
C TRP A 84 -3.49 14.29 -18.86
N GLN A 85 -4.74 14.14 -19.29
CA GLN A 85 -5.15 14.25 -20.69
C GLN A 85 -4.87 15.63 -21.29
N ASN A 86 -4.85 16.68 -20.47
CA ASN A 86 -4.60 18.05 -20.91
C ASN A 86 -3.09 18.35 -21.00
N ILE A 87 -2.25 17.61 -20.26
CA ILE A 87 -0.82 17.92 -20.08
C ILE A 87 0.08 16.96 -20.87
N LEU A 88 -0.17 15.65 -20.77
CA LEU A 88 0.74 14.63 -21.34
C LEU A 88 0.88 14.69 -22.87
N PRO A 89 -0.16 14.92 -23.69
CA PRO A 89 0.00 14.85 -25.14
C PRO A 89 1.12 15.75 -25.68
N THR A 90 1.12 17.02 -25.27
CA THR A 90 2.14 17.99 -25.71
C THR A 90 3.49 17.69 -25.08
N LEU A 91 3.51 17.34 -23.78
CA LEU A 91 4.77 17.10 -23.06
C LEU A 91 5.51 15.88 -23.61
N VAL A 92 4.81 14.76 -23.81
CA VAL A 92 5.39 13.53 -24.36
C VAL A 92 5.81 13.73 -25.81
N HIS A 93 5.02 14.46 -26.61
CA HIS A 93 5.37 14.77 -27.99
C HIS A 93 6.72 15.49 -28.09
N ASN A 94 6.96 16.49 -27.23
CA ASN A 94 8.23 17.23 -27.22
C ASN A 94 9.38 16.36 -26.70
N LEU A 95 9.20 15.70 -25.56
CA LEU A 95 10.26 14.90 -24.93
C LEU A 95 10.68 13.69 -25.77
N SER A 96 9.76 13.08 -26.53
CA SER A 96 10.08 11.95 -27.42
C SER A 96 11.00 12.30 -28.59
N ARG A 97 11.21 13.59 -28.88
CA ARG A 97 12.16 14.06 -29.89
C ARG A 97 13.55 14.35 -29.32
N GLU A 98 13.63 14.56 -28.01
CA GLU A 98 14.83 15.01 -27.31
C GLU A 98 15.44 13.92 -26.42
N SER A 99 14.69 12.84 -26.16
CA SER A 99 15.07 11.77 -25.24
C SER A 99 14.93 10.40 -25.90
N ASP A 100 15.87 9.53 -25.57
CA ASP A 100 15.89 8.14 -26.02
C ASP A 100 14.99 7.23 -25.16
N PHE A 101 14.71 7.67 -23.94
CA PHE A 101 13.92 6.93 -22.96
C PHE A 101 13.07 7.89 -22.10
N ILE A 102 11.82 7.55 -21.81
CA ILE A 102 10.92 8.36 -20.98
C ILE A 102 10.41 7.54 -19.79
N VAL A 103 10.64 8.07 -18.59
CA VAL A 103 10.13 7.58 -17.31
C VAL A 103 8.99 8.49 -16.84
N LEU A 104 7.90 7.89 -16.37
CA LEU A 104 6.82 8.59 -15.69
C LEU A 104 6.74 8.14 -14.23
N LEU A 105 6.90 9.08 -13.30
CA LEU A 105 6.61 8.91 -11.88
C LEU A 105 5.15 9.30 -11.66
N SER A 106 4.29 8.34 -11.31
CA SER A 106 2.84 8.54 -11.29
C SER A 106 2.22 8.14 -9.95
N SER A 107 1.41 9.04 -9.39
CA SER A 107 0.53 8.72 -8.25
C SER A 107 -0.91 8.38 -8.65
N LEU A 108 -1.19 8.32 -9.95
CA LEU A 108 -2.50 7.96 -10.50
C LEU A 108 -2.84 6.48 -10.24
N THR A 109 -4.12 6.14 -10.43
CA THR A 109 -4.58 4.75 -10.37
C THR A 109 -3.94 3.88 -11.44
N LEU A 110 -3.85 2.57 -11.20
CA LEU A 110 -3.35 1.57 -12.15
C LEU A 110 -4.14 1.61 -13.45
N LYS A 111 -5.47 1.80 -13.37
CA LYS A 111 -6.33 1.96 -14.55
C LYS A 111 -5.89 3.14 -15.43
N GLN A 112 -5.65 4.31 -14.83
CA GLN A 112 -5.17 5.49 -15.55
C GLN A 112 -3.76 5.27 -16.11
N ASN A 113 -2.85 4.63 -15.36
CA ASN A 113 -1.51 4.31 -15.83
C ASN A 113 -1.52 3.35 -17.04
N ILE A 114 -2.42 2.37 -17.06
CA ILE A 114 -2.62 1.47 -18.22
C ILE A 114 -3.17 2.27 -19.42
N GLU A 115 -4.11 3.19 -19.20
CA GLU A 115 -4.62 4.05 -20.27
C GLU A 115 -3.50 4.92 -20.87
N ILE A 116 -2.66 5.51 -20.02
CA ILE A 116 -1.48 6.29 -20.42
C ILE A 116 -0.49 5.43 -21.22
N ALA A 117 -0.15 4.23 -20.74
CA ALA A 117 0.74 3.29 -21.42
C ALA A 117 0.24 2.91 -22.84
N ASN A 118 -1.07 2.74 -22.99
CA ASN A 118 -1.69 2.42 -24.28
C ASN A 118 -1.71 3.63 -25.22
N LYS A 119 -1.99 4.83 -24.69
CA LYS A 119 -2.10 6.07 -25.48
C LYS A 119 -0.75 6.66 -25.87
N PHE A 120 0.29 6.45 -25.07
CA PHE A 120 1.62 7.04 -25.24
C PHE A 120 2.71 5.97 -25.24
N PRO A 121 2.88 5.20 -26.33
CA PRO A 121 3.92 4.15 -26.42
C PRO A 121 5.37 4.68 -26.38
N ALA A 122 5.55 6.00 -26.41
CA ALA A 122 6.83 6.67 -26.20
C ALA A 122 7.25 6.72 -24.71
N ILE A 123 6.31 6.56 -23.78
CA ILE A 123 6.64 6.37 -22.36
C ILE A 123 7.11 4.93 -22.19
N ASN A 124 8.33 4.72 -21.71
CA ASN A 124 8.93 3.39 -21.67
C ASN A 124 8.81 2.72 -20.30
N LEU A 125 8.75 3.52 -19.24
CA LEU A 125 8.65 3.05 -17.85
C LEU A 125 7.69 3.94 -17.05
N ILE A 126 6.74 3.34 -16.34
CA ILE A 126 5.92 4.01 -15.35
C ILE A 126 6.24 3.40 -13.97
N ILE A 127 6.70 4.26 -13.05
CA ILE A 127 6.85 3.91 -11.64
C ILE A 127 5.60 4.44 -10.93
N THR A 128 4.74 3.52 -10.47
CA THR A 128 3.46 3.86 -9.84
C THR A 128 3.53 3.84 -8.30
N SER A 129 2.79 4.73 -7.65
CA SER A 129 2.70 4.84 -6.19
C SER A 129 1.35 4.38 -5.61
N GLU A 130 0.66 3.42 -6.23
CA GLU A 130 -0.58 2.87 -5.67
C GLU A 130 -0.37 2.27 -4.27
N PRO A 131 -1.31 2.49 -3.33
CA PRO A 131 -1.19 2.05 -1.94
C PRO A 131 -1.46 0.55 -1.78
N ASN A 132 -0.68 -0.28 -2.49
CA ASN A 132 -0.71 -1.73 -2.35
C ASN A 132 0.32 -2.17 -1.30
N ASN A 133 -0.04 -3.18 -0.49
CA ASN A 133 0.86 -3.75 0.52
C ASN A 133 2.02 -4.54 -0.09
N SER A 134 1.92 -4.93 -1.37
CA SER A 134 2.90 -5.72 -2.09
C SER A 134 3.50 -4.92 -3.25
N ALA A 135 4.80 -5.14 -3.49
CA ALA A 135 5.46 -4.56 -4.65
C ALA A 135 4.87 -5.15 -5.94
N MET A 136 4.60 -4.30 -6.92
CA MET A 136 4.14 -4.74 -8.23
C MET A 136 5.35 -5.15 -9.07
N LYS A 137 5.48 -6.45 -9.36
CA LYS A 137 6.48 -6.92 -10.33
C LYS A 137 6.29 -6.20 -11.67
N PRO A 138 7.39 -5.91 -12.41
CA PRO A 138 7.27 -5.26 -13.70
C PRO A 138 6.28 -5.98 -14.61
N ARG A 139 5.34 -5.21 -15.14
CA ARG A 139 4.29 -5.68 -16.03
C ARG A 139 4.34 -4.85 -17.30
N LEU A 140 4.55 -5.51 -18.43
CA LEU A 140 4.57 -4.82 -19.72
C LEU A 140 3.14 -4.60 -20.21
N GLU A 141 2.78 -3.34 -20.44
CA GLU A 141 1.52 -2.93 -21.07
C GLU A 141 1.84 -2.23 -22.37
N ASN A 142 1.46 -2.84 -23.49
CA ASN A 142 1.89 -2.40 -24.83
C ASN A 142 3.42 -2.29 -24.90
N ASN A 143 3.98 -1.08 -24.97
CA ASN A 143 5.43 -0.83 -24.96
C ASN A 143 5.92 -0.09 -23.70
N THR A 144 5.14 -0.15 -22.62
CA THR A 144 5.45 0.55 -21.37
C THR A 144 5.57 -0.45 -20.24
N LEU A 145 6.67 -0.42 -19.50
CA LEU A 145 6.84 -1.25 -18.31
C LEU A 145 6.24 -0.54 -17.10
N LEU A 146 5.36 -1.19 -16.34
CA LEU A 146 4.78 -0.65 -15.12
C LEU A 146 5.34 -1.42 -13.91
N CYS A 147 5.82 -0.70 -12.89
CA CYS A 147 6.25 -1.33 -11.64
C CYS A 147 6.03 -0.41 -10.43
N SER A 148 6.03 -0.99 -9.24
CA SER A 148 6.01 -0.22 -7.98
C SER A 148 6.81 -0.90 -6.89
N SER A 149 7.37 -0.09 -6.00
CA SER A 149 7.77 -0.56 -4.68
C SER A 149 6.57 -0.49 -3.74
N ALA A 150 6.46 -1.44 -2.80
CA ALA A 150 5.38 -1.39 -1.82
C ALA A 150 5.48 -0.14 -0.94
N LYS A 151 4.42 0.13 -0.16
CA LYS A 151 4.39 1.27 0.77
C LYS A 151 5.46 1.18 1.88
N GLN A 152 5.71 2.31 2.52
CA GLN A 152 6.52 2.46 3.75
C GLN A 152 7.99 2.02 3.64
N GLY A 153 8.55 1.95 2.43
CA GLY A 153 9.94 1.53 2.25
C GLY A 153 10.22 0.07 2.61
N LYS A 154 9.17 -0.77 2.69
CA LYS A 154 9.30 -2.21 2.98
C LYS A 154 10.19 -2.95 1.99
N TYR A 155 10.28 -2.44 0.77
CA TYR A 155 11.12 -3.00 -0.28
C TYR A 155 11.90 -1.90 -0.97
N PHE A 156 13.18 -2.17 -1.24
CA PHE A 156 13.95 -1.44 -2.22
C PHE A 156 13.85 -2.16 -3.57
N GLY A 157 13.28 -1.50 -4.57
CA GLY A 157 13.15 -2.04 -5.92
C GLY A 157 14.40 -1.73 -6.74
N TRP A 158 15.01 -2.77 -7.32
CA TRP A 158 16.11 -2.64 -8.26
C TRP A 158 15.67 -3.13 -9.64
N LEU A 159 15.76 -2.26 -10.64
CA LEU A 159 15.44 -2.56 -12.02
C LEU A 159 16.66 -2.24 -12.88
N GLN A 160 17.28 -3.29 -13.42
CA GLN A 160 18.38 -3.15 -14.37
C GLN A 160 17.84 -3.27 -15.78
N ILE A 161 18.05 -2.24 -16.61
CA ILE A 161 17.55 -2.18 -17.98
C ILE A 161 18.72 -2.28 -18.96
N LYS A 162 18.57 -3.12 -19.97
CA LYS A 162 19.41 -3.11 -21.19
C LYS A 162 18.55 -2.57 -22.32
N TRP A 163 18.77 -1.31 -22.67
CA TRP A 163 17.99 -0.64 -23.72
C TRP A 163 18.50 -1.04 -25.10
N GLY A 164 17.59 -1.57 -25.93
CA GLY A 164 17.87 -2.01 -27.29
C GLY A 164 17.61 -0.92 -28.33
N THR A 165 18.12 -1.11 -29.54
CA THR A 165 17.99 -0.13 -30.63
C THR A 165 16.61 -0.10 -31.28
N SER A 166 15.73 -1.05 -30.93
CA SER A 166 14.35 -1.10 -31.42
C SER A 166 13.44 -0.03 -30.79
N GLY A 167 13.81 0.50 -29.63
CA GLY A 167 12.92 1.33 -28.79
C GLY A 167 11.75 0.55 -28.20
N LYS A 168 11.78 -0.79 -28.27
CA LYS A 168 10.73 -1.69 -27.79
C LYS A 168 11.24 -2.65 -26.74
N TRP A 169 10.38 -3.00 -25.79
CA TRP A 169 10.62 -4.08 -24.86
C TRP A 169 10.51 -5.43 -25.55
N GLU A 170 11.31 -6.40 -25.10
CA GLU A 170 11.03 -7.80 -25.33
C GLU A 170 9.69 -8.13 -24.67
N HIS A 171 8.75 -8.67 -25.45
CA HIS A 171 7.40 -8.90 -24.96
C HIS A 171 7.45 -9.84 -23.74
N ALA A 172 6.57 -9.59 -22.76
CA ALA A 172 6.34 -10.49 -21.63
C ALA A 172 5.92 -11.90 -22.05
N SER A 173 5.57 -12.10 -23.33
CA SER A 173 5.39 -13.44 -23.92
C SER A 173 6.64 -14.29 -23.78
N SER A 174 7.85 -13.72 -23.73
CA SER A 174 9.10 -14.45 -23.49
C SER A 174 9.17 -15.03 -22.08
N GLU A 175 8.84 -14.25 -21.04
CA GLU A 175 8.80 -14.71 -19.65
C GLU A 175 7.64 -15.68 -19.39
N LEU A 176 6.44 -15.35 -19.90
CA LEU A 176 5.29 -16.26 -19.86
C LEU A 176 5.57 -17.56 -20.62
N MET A 177 6.27 -17.51 -21.76
CA MET A 177 6.70 -18.69 -22.50
C MET A 177 7.68 -19.52 -21.68
N VAL A 178 8.62 -18.91 -20.96
CA VAL A 178 9.52 -19.62 -20.03
C VAL A 178 8.71 -20.28 -18.90
N GLU A 179 7.74 -19.58 -18.32
CA GLU A 179 6.86 -20.13 -17.27
C GLU A 179 6.03 -21.32 -17.78
N LYS A 180 5.44 -21.19 -18.98
CA LYS A 180 4.67 -22.26 -19.62
C LYS A 180 5.55 -23.45 -19.99
N LYS A 181 6.77 -23.23 -20.49
CA LYS A 181 7.76 -24.30 -20.74
C LYS A 181 8.12 -25.04 -19.45
N ASN A 182 8.40 -24.32 -18.36
CA ASN A 182 8.62 -24.91 -17.05
C ASN A 182 7.39 -25.71 -16.54
N SER A 183 6.18 -25.23 -16.82
CA SER A 183 4.95 -25.96 -16.48
C SER A 183 4.81 -27.25 -17.27
N LEU A 184 5.10 -27.21 -18.57
CA LEU A 184 5.11 -28.38 -19.44
C LEU A 184 6.14 -29.41 -18.97
N ASP A 185 7.35 -28.98 -18.58
CA ASP A 185 8.39 -29.86 -18.04
C ASP A 185 7.93 -30.58 -16.76
N ARG A 186 7.24 -29.88 -15.86
CA ARG A 186 6.66 -30.49 -14.65
C ARG A 186 5.59 -31.51 -14.98
N ILE A 187 4.69 -31.20 -15.93
CA ILE A 187 3.63 -32.13 -16.36
C ILE A 187 4.25 -33.38 -17.00
N ASN A 188 5.23 -33.20 -17.90
CA ASN A 188 5.96 -34.30 -18.54
C ASN A 188 6.71 -35.17 -17.52
N TRP A 189 7.25 -34.57 -16.46
CA TRP A 189 7.86 -35.32 -15.37
C TRP A 189 6.84 -36.20 -14.62
N GLN A 190 5.63 -35.71 -14.37
CA GLN A 190 4.55 -36.50 -13.76
C GLN A 190 4.11 -37.65 -14.68
N LEU A 191 3.97 -37.40 -15.99
CA LEU A 191 3.65 -38.43 -16.99
C LEU A 191 4.70 -39.55 -16.99
N LYS A 192 5.99 -39.22 -17.06
CA LYS A 192 7.08 -40.21 -16.99
C LYS A 192 7.05 -41.04 -15.71
N ARG A 193 6.62 -40.45 -14.59
CA ARG A 193 6.48 -41.16 -13.31
C ARG A 193 5.31 -42.15 -13.34
N LEU A 194 4.18 -41.78 -13.95
CA LEU A 194 3.04 -42.68 -14.15
C LEU A 194 3.40 -43.85 -15.08
N GLU A 195 4.11 -43.57 -16.17
CA GLU A 195 4.63 -44.59 -17.11
C GLU A 195 5.57 -45.58 -16.39
N LYS A 196 6.51 -45.07 -15.58
CA LYS A 196 7.43 -45.90 -14.80
C LYS A 196 6.69 -46.79 -13.79
N ASN A 197 5.57 -46.30 -13.25
CA ASN A 197 4.69 -47.05 -12.35
C ASN A 197 3.70 -47.95 -13.10
N GLN A 198 3.81 -48.10 -14.42
CA GLN A 198 2.93 -48.91 -15.27
C GLN A 198 1.45 -48.53 -15.13
N THR A 199 1.17 -47.25 -14.89
CA THR A 199 -0.22 -46.76 -14.83
C THR A 199 -0.87 -46.92 -16.21
N PRO A 200 -2.07 -47.51 -16.31
CA PRO A 200 -2.77 -47.64 -17.60
C PRO A 200 -2.98 -46.29 -18.26
N LYS A 201 -2.92 -46.25 -19.59
CA LYS A 201 -3.09 -44.98 -20.31
C LYS A 201 -4.51 -44.46 -20.19
N GLU A 202 -5.48 -45.33 -19.97
CA GLU A 202 -6.89 -45.03 -19.77
C GLU A 202 -7.19 -44.47 -18.36
N ASP A 203 -6.21 -44.47 -17.45
CA ASP A 203 -6.35 -43.89 -16.10
C ASP A 203 -6.67 -42.39 -16.22
N ASP A 204 -7.69 -41.94 -15.49
CA ASP A 204 -8.16 -40.55 -15.52
C ASP A 204 -7.05 -39.54 -15.21
N ARG A 205 -6.08 -39.90 -14.36
CA ARG A 205 -4.95 -39.02 -14.03
C ARG A 205 -3.96 -38.95 -15.19
N TYR A 206 -3.71 -40.06 -15.86
CA TYR A 206 -2.86 -40.10 -17.05
C TYR A 206 -3.47 -39.25 -18.17
N GLN A 207 -4.76 -39.45 -18.47
CA GLN A 207 -5.48 -38.67 -19.47
C GLN A 207 -5.56 -37.17 -19.09
N GLY A 208 -5.77 -36.86 -17.81
CA GLY A 208 -5.76 -35.50 -17.29
C GLY A 208 -4.44 -34.77 -17.55
N PHE A 209 -3.30 -35.41 -17.27
CA PHE A 209 -1.98 -34.81 -17.53
C PHE A 209 -1.67 -34.67 -19.03
N ILE A 210 -2.09 -35.62 -19.88
CA ILE A 210 -1.95 -35.49 -21.33
C ILE A 210 -2.72 -34.27 -21.83
N LYS A 211 -3.99 -34.12 -21.43
CA LYS A 211 -4.80 -32.97 -21.82
C LYS A 211 -4.18 -31.64 -21.38
N MET A 212 -3.69 -31.58 -20.13
CA MET A 212 -2.97 -30.40 -19.64
C MET A 212 -1.69 -30.11 -20.45
N ALA A 213 -0.92 -31.14 -20.80
CA ALA A 213 0.28 -30.98 -21.62
C ALA A 213 -0.05 -30.44 -23.01
N GLU A 214 -1.12 -30.93 -23.64
CA GLU A 214 -1.59 -30.45 -24.95
C GLU A 214 -2.05 -29.00 -24.90
N GLU A 215 -2.81 -28.61 -23.87
CA GLU A 215 -3.27 -27.23 -23.67
C GLU A 215 -2.08 -26.27 -23.49
N VAL A 216 -1.15 -26.60 -22.60
CA VAL A 216 0.05 -25.78 -22.36
C VAL A 216 0.93 -25.72 -23.62
N SER A 217 1.06 -26.81 -24.38
CA SER A 217 1.84 -26.84 -25.62
C SER A 217 1.24 -25.95 -26.72
N LYS A 218 -0.10 -25.91 -26.84
CA LYS A 218 -0.79 -24.99 -27.76
C LYS A 218 -0.52 -23.53 -27.40
N GLU A 219 -0.59 -23.19 -26.12
CA GLU A 219 -0.28 -21.84 -25.64
C GLU A 219 1.17 -21.44 -25.95
N ILE A 220 2.14 -22.33 -25.71
CA ILE A 220 3.56 -22.10 -26.06
C ILE A 220 3.71 -21.81 -27.56
N SER A 221 3.08 -22.62 -28.42
CA SER A 221 3.18 -22.44 -29.87
C SER A 221 2.58 -21.11 -30.35
N MET A 222 1.49 -20.64 -29.72
CA MET A 222 0.93 -19.31 -30.01
C MET A 222 1.90 -18.20 -29.60
N LEU A 223 2.48 -18.29 -28.41
CA LEU A 223 3.47 -17.32 -27.92
C LEU A 223 4.72 -17.26 -28.80
N GLU A 224 5.20 -18.41 -29.29
CA GLU A 224 6.36 -18.50 -30.19
C GLU A 224 6.10 -17.81 -31.54
N LYS A 225 4.93 -18.03 -32.13
CA LYS A 225 4.52 -17.36 -33.38
C LYS A 225 4.41 -15.86 -33.21
N MET A 226 3.85 -15.39 -32.10
CA MET A 226 3.76 -13.96 -31.79
C MET A 226 5.16 -13.33 -31.65
N ALA A 227 6.05 -14.01 -30.93
CA ALA A 227 7.43 -13.53 -30.73
C ALA A 227 8.24 -13.46 -32.05
N GLU A 228 8.01 -14.38 -32.99
CA GLU A 228 8.66 -14.35 -34.31
C GLU A 228 8.18 -13.18 -35.18
N LEU A 229 6.88 -12.87 -35.15
CA LEU A 229 6.30 -11.73 -35.89
C LEU A 229 6.81 -10.38 -35.37
N GLU A 230 7.23 -10.32 -34.11
CA GLU A 230 7.65 -9.09 -33.44
C GLU A 230 9.15 -8.80 -33.54
N LYS A 231 9.98 -9.75 -34.00
CA LYS A 231 11.43 -9.55 -34.14
C LYS A 231 11.72 -8.45 -35.18
N PRO A 232 12.20 -7.27 -34.76
CA PRO A 232 12.53 -6.22 -35.72
C PRO A 232 13.81 -6.60 -36.48
N GLN A 233 13.76 -6.60 -37.82
CA GLN A 233 14.91 -6.91 -38.67
C GLN A 233 16.10 -6.00 -38.31
N GLY A 234 17.18 -6.62 -37.82
CA GLY A 234 18.44 -5.94 -37.52
C GLY A 234 18.45 -5.02 -36.29
N LYS A 235 17.38 -4.96 -35.49
CA LYS A 235 17.34 -4.17 -34.24
C LYS A 235 17.27 -5.06 -33.01
N THR A 236 17.91 -4.64 -31.92
CA THR A 236 17.90 -5.36 -30.65
C THR A 236 16.70 -4.92 -29.81
N LEU A 237 15.99 -5.88 -29.22
CA LEU A 237 14.92 -5.62 -28.24
C LEU A 237 15.52 -5.26 -26.87
N SER A 238 14.76 -4.50 -26.10
CA SER A 238 15.15 -4.08 -24.75
C SER A 238 14.76 -5.14 -23.72
N THR A 239 15.64 -5.39 -22.75
CA THR A 239 15.41 -6.40 -21.70
C THR A 239 15.61 -5.79 -20.33
N TYR A 240 15.07 -6.43 -19.29
CA TYR A 240 15.25 -5.98 -17.92
C TYR A 240 15.45 -7.15 -16.95
N LYS A 241 16.06 -6.85 -15.81
CA LYS A 241 16.08 -7.70 -14.61
C LYS A 241 15.50 -6.92 -13.45
N ASN A 242 14.67 -7.56 -12.65
CA ASN A 242 14.07 -6.94 -11.48
C ASN A 242 14.31 -7.77 -10.23
N GLN A 243 14.63 -7.08 -9.14
CA GLN A 243 14.76 -7.66 -7.81
C GLN A 243 14.18 -6.71 -6.77
N TYR A 244 13.45 -7.26 -5.81
CA TYR A 244 13.00 -6.54 -4.63
C TYR A 244 13.81 -6.99 -3.42
N PHE A 245 14.42 -6.04 -2.74
CA PHE A 245 15.16 -6.26 -1.51
C PHE A 245 14.26 -5.89 -0.33
N PRO A 246 13.69 -6.88 0.39
CA PRO A 246 12.89 -6.59 1.58
C PRO A 246 13.76 -5.99 2.67
N MET A 247 13.26 -4.94 3.32
CA MET A 247 13.93 -4.36 4.47
C MET A 247 13.88 -5.36 5.62
N GLN A 248 15.05 -5.77 6.10
CA GLN A 248 15.17 -6.69 7.23
C GLN A 248 14.96 -5.92 8.53
N ILE A 249 14.13 -6.46 9.43
CA ILE A 249 13.90 -5.89 10.77
C ILE A 249 15.20 -5.89 11.59
N SER A 250 16.12 -6.82 11.31
CA SER A 250 17.44 -6.91 11.94
C SER A 250 18.44 -5.87 11.43
N SER A 251 18.12 -5.11 10.37
CA SER A 251 19.00 -4.05 9.89
C SER A 251 19.11 -2.94 10.94
N PRO A 252 20.32 -2.42 11.22
CA PRO A 252 20.48 -1.32 12.16
C PRO A 252 19.80 -0.06 11.62
N ASP A 253 19.06 0.61 12.48
CA ASP A 253 18.48 1.90 12.17
C ASP A 253 19.57 2.98 11.99
N HIS A 254 19.37 3.88 11.02
CA HIS A 254 20.26 5.02 10.86
C HIS A 254 19.96 6.09 11.93
N GLU A 255 20.97 6.50 12.70
CA GLU A 255 20.80 7.37 13.88
C GLU A 255 20.09 8.70 13.55
N GLU A 256 20.46 9.34 12.43
CA GLU A 256 19.81 10.59 12.00
C GLU A 256 18.34 10.40 11.62
N VAL A 257 18.00 9.27 10.98
CA VAL A 257 16.63 8.96 10.59
C VAL A 257 15.79 8.67 11.83
N LEU A 258 16.34 7.95 12.81
CA LEU A 258 15.70 7.75 14.10
C LEU A 258 15.38 9.07 14.81
N LYS A 259 16.33 10.01 14.82
CA LYS A 259 16.10 11.35 15.42
C LYS A 259 14.90 12.04 14.74
N ILE A 260 14.83 12.03 13.41
CA ILE A 260 13.71 12.60 12.64
C ILE A 260 12.40 11.89 12.99
N VAL A 261 12.39 10.55 13.06
CA VAL A 261 11.22 9.74 13.39
C VAL A 261 10.72 10.06 14.81
N HIS A 262 11.61 10.09 15.80
CA HIS A 262 11.27 10.41 17.18
C HIS A 262 10.74 11.82 17.33
N GLU A 263 11.37 12.80 16.69
CA GLU A 263 10.91 14.20 16.71
C GLU A 263 9.53 14.34 16.06
N THR A 264 9.32 13.67 14.92
CA THR A 264 8.04 13.69 14.20
C THR A 264 6.93 13.07 15.05
N LYS A 265 7.17 11.89 15.64
CA LYS A 265 6.23 11.23 16.57
C LYS A 265 5.86 12.15 17.75
N ARG A 266 6.86 12.84 18.32
CA ARG A 266 6.63 13.82 19.38
C ARG A 266 5.75 14.99 18.91
N LYS A 267 6.00 15.55 17.72
CA LYS A 267 5.19 16.64 17.14
C LYS A 267 3.74 16.20 16.91
N ILE A 268 3.54 14.99 16.35
CA ILE A 268 2.21 14.40 16.17
C ILE A 268 1.47 14.30 17.50
N ASN A 269 2.12 13.73 18.53
CA ASN A 269 1.51 13.56 19.83
C ASN A 269 1.19 14.90 20.52
N LEU A 270 2.03 15.92 20.36
CA LEU A 270 1.77 17.27 20.88
C LEU A 270 0.58 17.93 20.16
N ALA A 271 0.52 17.82 18.83
CA ALA A 271 -0.61 18.32 18.05
C ALA A 271 -1.92 17.62 18.43
N GLY A 272 -1.89 16.29 18.57
CA GLY A 272 -3.03 15.50 19.04
C GLY A 272 -3.48 15.89 20.44
N LYS A 273 -2.53 16.12 21.38
CA LYS A 273 -2.83 16.60 22.72
C LYS A 273 -3.52 17.97 22.71
N ALA A 274 -3.02 18.91 21.91
CA ALA A 274 -3.64 20.22 21.78
C ALA A 274 -5.07 20.12 21.21
N SER A 275 -5.29 19.26 20.22
CA SER A 275 -6.63 18.99 19.67
C SER A 275 -7.57 18.35 20.70
N SER A 276 -7.07 17.41 21.51
CA SER A 276 -7.80 16.80 22.64
C SER A 276 -8.28 17.86 23.64
N GLN A 277 -7.40 18.79 24.03
CA GLN A 277 -7.71 19.85 24.98
C GLN A 277 -8.71 20.89 24.43
N LYS A 278 -8.77 21.08 23.10
CA LYS A 278 -9.78 21.96 22.48
C LYS A 278 -11.17 21.33 22.40
N ALA A 279 -11.25 20.00 22.30
CA ALA A 279 -12.51 19.26 22.35
C ALA A 279 -13.10 19.20 23.78
N ASP A 280 -12.30 19.53 24.80
CA ASP A 280 -12.59 19.45 26.25
C ASP A 280 -13.66 20.44 26.75
N THR A 281 -14.21 21.32 25.90
CA THR A 281 -15.20 22.32 26.33
C THR A 281 -16.66 21.84 26.27
N SER A 282 -16.96 20.67 25.70
CA SER A 282 -18.35 20.19 25.53
C SER A 282 -18.65 18.78 26.08
N VAL A 283 -17.64 17.99 26.46
CA VAL A 283 -17.83 16.62 26.94
C VAL A 283 -17.17 16.45 28.30
N ASN A 284 -17.95 16.28 29.36
CA ASN A 284 -17.44 15.93 30.68
C ASN A 284 -16.70 14.59 30.57
N LYS A 285 -15.39 14.55 30.85
CA LYS A 285 -14.49 13.40 30.64
C LYS A 285 -14.92 12.06 31.24
N ASN A 286 -15.95 12.06 32.08
CA ASN A 286 -16.47 10.88 32.76
C ASN A 286 -17.86 10.42 32.26
N ILE A 287 -18.47 11.13 31.32
CA ILE A 287 -19.82 10.84 30.82
C ILE A 287 -19.73 10.62 29.31
N LEU A 288 -20.01 9.39 28.89
CA LEU A 288 -20.15 9.05 27.47
C LEU A 288 -21.40 9.72 26.90
N PRO A 289 -21.37 10.19 25.64
CA PRO A 289 -22.56 10.74 24.99
C PRO A 289 -23.77 9.79 25.10
N GLU A 290 -24.97 10.33 25.30
CA GLU A 290 -26.18 9.52 25.52
C GLU A 290 -26.52 8.59 24.35
N ASP A 291 -26.10 8.92 23.14
CA ASP A 291 -26.25 8.11 21.93
C ASP A 291 -25.10 7.11 21.72
N PHE A 292 -24.02 7.22 22.50
CA PHE A 292 -22.89 6.31 22.39
C PHE A 292 -23.25 4.89 22.83
N ALA A 293 -22.88 3.91 22.03
CA ALA A 293 -23.33 2.52 22.15
C ALA A 293 -22.48 1.64 23.07
N TYR A 294 -21.32 2.15 23.53
CA TYR A 294 -20.39 1.42 24.38
C TYR A 294 -20.58 1.82 25.84
N VAL A 295 -20.37 0.87 26.74
CA VAL A 295 -20.53 1.07 28.19
C VAL A 295 -19.20 1.02 28.96
N GLY A 296 -18.14 0.51 28.32
CA GLY A 296 -16.82 0.35 28.91
C GLY A 296 -16.69 -0.92 29.76
N TRP A 297 -15.45 -1.39 29.91
CA TRP A 297 -15.15 -2.68 30.54
C TRP A 297 -15.63 -2.77 32.01
N LEU A 298 -15.64 -1.64 32.73
CA LEU A 298 -16.04 -1.60 34.13
C LEU A 298 -17.51 -2.03 34.29
N LYS A 299 -18.39 -1.65 33.35
CA LYS A 299 -19.79 -2.06 33.37
C LYS A 299 -19.94 -3.57 33.11
N CYS A 300 -19.13 -4.13 32.21
CA CYS A 300 -19.11 -5.59 32.00
C CYS A 300 -18.67 -6.34 33.27
N SER A 301 -17.68 -5.81 33.99
CA SER A 301 -17.11 -6.45 35.17
C SER A 301 -18.10 -6.61 36.33
N THR A 302 -19.19 -5.83 36.38
CA THR A 302 -20.20 -5.95 37.44
C THR A 302 -21.01 -7.26 37.34
N CYS A 303 -21.12 -7.84 36.15
CA CYS A 303 -21.81 -9.12 35.93
C CYS A 303 -20.84 -10.25 35.52
N HIS A 304 -19.70 -9.90 34.92
CA HIS A 304 -18.69 -10.83 34.38
C HIS A 304 -17.34 -10.70 35.11
N ALA A 305 -17.34 -10.81 36.43
CA ALA A 305 -16.15 -10.57 37.26
C ALA A 305 -14.99 -11.54 36.94
N ASN A 306 -15.28 -12.82 36.72
CA ASN A 306 -14.27 -13.83 36.42
C ASN A 306 -13.61 -13.58 35.05
N GLN A 307 -14.42 -13.26 34.04
CA GLN A 307 -13.94 -12.91 32.71
C GLN A 307 -13.11 -11.63 32.74
N ALA A 308 -13.57 -10.61 33.46
CA ALA A 308 -12.86 -9.35 33.61
C ALA A 308 -11.49 -9.54 34.28
N LYS A 309 -11.39 -10.41 35.29
CA LYS A 309 -10.11 -10.73 35.94
C LYS A 309 -9.11 -11.36 34.96
N GLY A 310 -9.53 -12.38 34.20
CA GLY A 310 -8.66 -12.99 33.19
C GLY A 310 -8.23 -12.01 32.10
N TRP A 311 -9.14 -11.15 31.66
CA TRP A 311 -8.83 -10.11 30.68
C TRP A 311 -7.84 -9.06 31.22
N GLN A 312 -7.94 -8.66 32.48
CA GLN A 312 -7.04 -7.65 33.10
C GLN A 312 -5.56 -8.05 33.05
N ASP A 313 -5.27 -9.35 33.12
CA ASP A 313 -3.90 -9.87 33.05
C ASP A 313 -3.37 -9.97 31.60
N SER A 314 -4.22 -9.71 30.60
CA SER A 314 -3.85 -9.79 29.19
C SER A 314 -3.14 -8.53 28.69
N ARG A 315 -2.41 -8.67 27.58
CA ARG A 315 -1.81 -7.52 26.87
C ARG A 315 -2.85 -6.53 26.33
N HIS A 316 -4.07 -6.99 26.07
CA HIS A 316 -5.18 -6.16 25.59
C HIS A 316 -5.64 -5.14 26.64
N ALA A 317 -5.71 -5.53 27.92
CA ALA A 317 -6.01 -4.59 29.00
C ALA A 317 -4.96 -3.48 29.13
N GLY A 318 -3.68 -3.82 28.92
CA GLY A 318 -2.57 -2.87 28.94
C GLY A 318 -2.27 -2.15 27.62
N ALA A 319 -3.07 -2.36 26.56
CA ALA A 319 -2.73 -1.93 25.20
C ALA A 319 -2.49 -0.42 25.11
N TYR A 320 -3.41 0.41 25.62
CA TYR A 320 -3.26 1.87 25.61
C TYR A 320 -2.01 2.35 26.35
N MET A 321 -1.63 1.69 27.45
CA MET A 321 -0.46 2.09 28.23
C MET A 321 0.86 1.91 27.48
N THR A 322 0.90 1.04 26.47
CA THR A 322 2.06 0.96 25.57
C THR A 322 2.26 2.27 24.79
N LEU A 323 1.18 2.94 24.39
CA LEU A 323 1.24 4.23 23.69
C LEU A 323 1.70 5.34 24.64
N VAL A 324 1.18 5.37 25.86
CA VAL A 324 1.59 6.37 26.86
C VAL A 324 3.09 6.26 27.16
N ARG A 325 3.62 5.04 27.34
CA ARG A 325 5.06 4.80 27.54
C ARG A 325 5.91 5.26 26.35
N LYS A 326 5.37 5.19 25.13
CA LYS A 326 6.04 5.66 23.91
C LYS A 326 5.76 7.13 23.58
N GLY A 327 4.90 7.82 24.35
CA GLY A 327 4.45 9.19 24.06
C GLY A 327 3.67 9.30 22.75
N GLN A 328 2.78 8.34 22.45
CA GLN A 328 2.00 8.26 21.22
C GLN A 328 0.48 8.16 21.46
N GLN A 329 0.02 8.37 22.68
CA GLN A 329 -1.37 8.19 23.08
C GLN A 329 -2.36 9.19 22.46
N PHE A 330 -1.87 10.22 21.77
CA PHE A 330 -2.65 11.17 21.00
C PHE A 330 -2.46 11.04 19.48
N ASP A 331 -1.79 9.98 19.03
CA ASP A 331 -1.64 9.67 17.61
C ASP A 331 -2.88 8.88 17.12
N ARG A 332 -3.72 9.50 16.29
CA ARG A 332 -4.96 8.87 15.78
C ARG A 332 -4.69 7.55 15.05
N SER A 333 -3.51 7.39 14.43
CA SER A 333 -3.13 6.15 13.74
C SER A 333 -2.92 4.99 14.72
N CYS A 334 -2.42 5.28 15.92
CA CYS A 334 -2.16 4.27 16.95
C CYS A 334 -3.44 3.92 17.74
N ILE A 335 -4.30 4.90 18.00
CA ILE A 335 -5.41 4.71 18.93
C ILE A 335 -6.44 3.72 18.38
N ALA A 336 -6.62 3.61 17.05
CA ALA A 336 -7.56 2.67 16.42
C ALA A 336 -7.40 1.20 16.87
N CYS A 337 -6.17 0.77 17.14
CA CYS A 337 -5.87 -0.61 17.59
C CYS A 337 -5.64 -0.72 19.12
N HIS A 338 -5.60 0.39 19.84
CA HIS A 338 -5.17 0.43 21.25
C HIS A 338 -6.27 0.85 22.24
N VAL A 339 -7.48 1.14 21.75
CA VAL A 339 -8.64 1.55 22.57
C VAL A 339 -9.91 0.82 22.16
N THR A 340 -10.97 1.00 22.95
CA THR A 340 -12.29 0.41 22.68
C THR A 340 -13.23 1.44 22.07
N GLY A 341 -13.97 1.06 21.02
CA GLY A 341 -15.11 1.83 20.49
C GLY A 341 -14.79 2.91 19.46
N ILE A 342 -13.58 2.95 18.87
CA ILE A 342 -13.24 3.94 17.83
C ILE A 342 -13.99 3.73 16.51
N GLU A 343 -14.16 2.48 16.08
CA GLU A 343 -14.65 2.17 14.73
C GLU A 343 -16.13 2.49 14.48
N THR A 344 -16.86 2.95 15.50
CA THR A 344 -18.32 3.12 15.46
C THR A 344 -18.74 4.51 15.96
N GLY A 345 -17.96 5.54 15.65
CA GLY A 345 -18.37 6.94 15.86
C GLY A 345 -17.71 7.68 17.03
N ALA A 346 -16.72 7.10 17.71
CA ALA A 346 -15.94 7.84 18.71
C ALA A 346 -14.85 8.74 18.10
N GLU A 347 -14.75 8.84 16.77
CA GLU A 347 -13.69 9.62 16.09
C GLU A 347 -13.61 11.08 16.54
N SER A 348 -14.76 11.68 16.88
CA SER A 348 -14.90 13.07 17.34
C SER A 348 -14.29 13.33 18.72
N PHE A 349 -14.18 12.30 19.56
CA PHE A 349 -13.59 12.37 20.90
C PHE A 349 -12.50 11.31 21.12
N ALA A 350 -11.98 10.68 20.07
CA ALA A 350 -10.99 9.61 20.13
C ALA A 350 -9.71 10.00 20.89
N LEU A 351 -9.36 11.29 20.89
CA LEU A 351 -8.21 11.84 21.60
C LEU A 351 -8.51 12.23 23.06
N ALA A 352 -9.77 12.14 23.49
CA ALA A 352 -10.28 12.49 24.81
C ALA A 352 -11.13 11.35 25.42
N LEU A 353 -10.79 10.10 25.10
CA LEU A 353 -11.53 8.93 25.59
C LEU A 353 -11.47 8.80 27.12
N PRO A 354 -12.57 8.44 27.79
CA PRO A 354 -12.56 8.16 29.22
C PRO A 354 -11.67 6.96 29.54
N PRO A 355 -11.12 6.87 30.77
CA PRO A 355 -10.26 5.74 31.18
C PRO A 355 -10.90 4.36 30.99
N THR A 356 -12.25 4.28 31.04
CA THR A 356 -13.01 3.05 30.81
C THR A 356 -12.99 2.56 29.36
N LEU A 357 -12.44 3.34 28.43
CA LEU A 357 -12.26 3.01 27.01
C LEU A 357 -10.79 3.09 26.56
N GLN A 358 -9.84 3.32 27.47
CA GLN A 358 -8.40 3.36 27.18
C GLN A 358 -7.74 1.98 27.28
N GLN A 359 -8.20 1.04 26.47
CA GLN A 359 -7.81 -0.37 26.47
C GLN A 359 -8.35 -1.12 25.24
N VAL A 360 -7.86 -2.32 24.94
CA VAL A 360 -8.59 -3.26 24.07
C VAL A 360 -9.49 -4.09 24.98
N GLY A 361 -10.77 -3.69 25.08
CA GLY A 361 -11.71 -4.19 26.07
C GLY A 361 -12.66 -5.25 25.52
N CYS A 362 -13.57 -5.74 26.38
CA CYS A 362 -14.57 -6.75 26.01
C CYS A 362 -15.36 -6.37 24.76
N GLU A 363 -15.74 -5.09 24.65
CA GLU A 363 -16.56 -4.56 23.55
C GLU A 363 -15.79 -4.41 22.22
N THR A 364 -14.45 -4.54 22.21
CA THR A 364 -13.69 -4.63 20.96
C THR A 364 -13.95 -5.98 20.27
N CYS A 365 -14.06 -7.05 21.05
CA CYS A 365 -14.32 -8.40 20.55
C CYS A 365 -15.81 -8.71 20.41
N HIS A 366 -16.61 -8.28 21.37
CA HIS A 366 -18.03 -8.63 21.47
C HIS A 366 -18.98 -7.59 20.89
N GLY A 367 -18.46 -6.42 20.49
CA GLY A 367 -19.23 -5.28 20.01
C GLY A 367 -19.82 -4.41 21.13
N PRO A 368 -20.61 -3.39 20.78
CA PRO A 368 -21.17 -2.42 21.74
C PRO A 368 -22.14 -3.08 22.74
N GLY A 369 -21.90 -2.89 24.04
CA GLY A 369 -22.58 -3.59 25.13
C GLY A 369 -23.82 -2.90 25.71
N LYS A 370 -24.19 -1.69 25.25
CA LYS A 370 -25.29 -0.91 25.86
C LYS A 370 -26.63 -1.62 25.91
N LYS A 371 -27.04 -2.29 24.82
CA LYS A 371 -28.29 -3.06 24.77
C LYS A 371 -28.25 -4.26 25.73
N HIS A 372 -27.16 -5.01 25.71
CA HIS A 372 -26.95 -6.15 26.60
C HIS A 372 -26.93 -5.73 28.08
N SER A 373 -26.22 -4.67 28.43
CA SER A 373 -26.18 -4.18 29.81
C SER A 373 -27.55 -3.68 30.30
N GLY A 374 -28.43 -3.23 29.41
CA GLY A 374 -29.79 -2.79 29.75
C GLY A 374 -30.77 -3.95 29.89
N ASN A 375 -30.69 -4.96 29.01
CA ASN A 375 -31.52 -6.17 29.07
C ASN A 375 -30.74 -7.42 28.63
N PRO A 376 -29.96 -8.06 29.53
CA PRO A 376 -29.05 -9.14 29.16
C PRO A 376 -29.76 -10.45 28.79
N LYS A 377 -31.05 -10.59 29.12
CA LYS A 377 -31.85 -11.77 28.76
C LYS A 377 -32.35 -11.73 27.32
N GLU A 378 -32.51 -10.53 26.77
CA GLU A 378 -33.04 -10.30 25.42
C GLU A 378 -31.91 -10.09 24.41
N PHE A 379 -30.86 -9.37 24.80
CA PHE A 379 -29.75 -9.02 23.92
C PHE A 379 -28.49 -9.77 24.32
N ASN A 380 -28.07 -10.74 23.51
CA ASN A 380 -26.79 -11.41 23.68
C ASN A 380 -25.66 -10.60 23.03
N MET A 381 -24.46 -10.70 23.60
CA MET A 381 -23.24 -10.17 22.99
C MET A 381 -22.81 -11.03 21.80
N ALA A 382 -22.12 -10.44 20.82
CA ALA A 382 -21.63 -11.18 19.67
C ALA A 382 -20.49 -12.13 20.07
N SER A 383 -20.44 -13.31 19.45
CA SER A 383 -19.28 -14.19 19.57
C SER A 383 -18.16 -13.70 18.64
N PRO A 384 -16.93 -13.48 19.15
CA PRO A 384 -15.83 -13.01 18.33
C PRO A 384 -15.40 -14.08 17.33
N ASN A 385 -14.94 -13.65 16.16
CA ASN A 385 -14.35 -14.51 15.15
C ASN A 385 -12.96 -13.95 14.74
N GLU A 386 -12.24 -14.73 13.94
CA GLU A 386 -10.88 -14.39 13.50
C GLU A 386 -10.77 -13.02 12.83
N SER A 387 -11.79 -12.60 12.06
CA SER A 387 -11.76 -11.32 11.35
C SER A 387 -11.63 -10.12 12.30
N ILE A 388 -12.10 -10.25 13.55
CA ILE A 388 -11.95 -9.19 14.55
C ILE A 388 -10.50 -9.04 14.99
N CYS A 389 -9.78 -10.15 15.16
CA CYS A 389 -8.37 -10.13 15.53
C CYS A 389 -7.51 -9.53 14.41
N LEU A 390 -7.82 -9.88 13.16
CA LEU A 390 -7.10 -9.41 11.96
C LEU A 390 -7.27 -7.92 11.68
N ARG A 391 -8.17 -7.21 12.38
CA ARG A 391 -8.24 -5.74 12.32
C ARG A 391 -6.96 -5.10 12.86
N CYS A 392 -6.39 -5.66 13.93
CA CYS A 392 -5.19 -5.15 14.58
C CYS A 392 -3.95 -6.02 14.28
N HIS A 393 -4.10 -7.35 14.26
CA HIS A 393 -3.03 -8.29 13.98
C HIS A 393 -2.87 -8.49 12.48
N GLN A 394 -2.21 -7.52 11.86
CA GLN A 394 -1.80 -7.59 10.46
C GLN A 394 -0.29 -7.78 10.39
N GLN A 395 0.21 -8.32 9.28
CA GLN A 395 1.65 -8.52 9.03
C GLN A 395 2.50 -7.26 9.26
N GLU A 396 1.91 -6.05 9.20
CA GLU A 396 2.61 -4.79 9.46
C GLU A 396 2.81 -4.46 10.94
N HIS A 397 2.01 -5.07 11.83
CA HIS A 397 1.90 -4.72 13.25
C HIS A 397 2.20 -5.91 14.17
N ASP A 398 1.90 -7.13 13.72
CA ASP A 398 2.19 -8.40 14.39
C ASP A 398 2.35 -9.51 13.34
N ASP A 399 3.60 -9.86 13.03
CA ASP A 399 3.94 -10.91 12.08
C ASP A 399 3.97 -12.32 12.73
N SER A 400 3.75 -12.40 14.04
CA SER A 400 3.79 -13.64 14.83
C SER A 400 2.41 -14.18 15.22
N PHE A 401 1.34 -13.47 14.87
CA PHE A 401 -0.02 -13.80 15.26
C PHE A 401 -0.51 -15.12 14.67
N ASP A 402 -1.00 -16.01 15.54
CA ASP A 402 -1.68 -17.26 15.17
C ASP A 402 -3.03 -17.31 15.91
N PHE A 403 -4.13 -17.24 15.16
CA PHE A 403 -5.46 -17.14 15.75
C PHE A 403 -5.79 -18.30 16.70
N ALA A 404 -5.41 -19.53 16.35
CA ALA A 404 -5.75 -20.69 17.16
C ALA A 404 -4.96 -20.69 18.48
N GLN A 405 -3.67 -20.39 18.44
CA GLN A 405 -2.78 -20.37 19.60
C GLN A 405 -3.01 -19.15 20.50
N ASP A 406 -3.20 -17.97 19.91
CA ASP A 406 -3.33 -16.71 20.66
C ASP A 406 -4.71 -16.55 21.29
N LEU A 407 -5.77 -17.13 20.70
CA LEU A 407 -7.09 -17.14 21.30
C LEU A 407 -7.08 -17.88 22.65
N GLU A 408 -6.28 -18.92 22.81
CA GLU A 408 -6.17 -19.66 24.08
C GLU A 408 -5.69 -18.80 25.23
N LYS A 409 -4.84 -17.80 24.94
CA LYS A 409 -4.31 -16.84 25.93
C LYS A 409 -5.36 -15.83 26.39
N LEU A 410 -6.47 -15.70 25.65
CA LEU A 410 -7.58 -14.80 25.93
C LEU A 410 -8.84 -15.53 26.43
N ARG A 411 -8.81 -16.88 26.48
CA ARG A 411 -9.96 -17.66 26.92
C ARG A 411 -10.29 -17.30 28.36
N CYS A 412 -11.49 -16.76 28.51
CA CYS A 412 -12.15 -16.67 29.79
C CYS A 412 -12.34 -18.09 30.33
N THR A 413 -11.79 -18.40 31.50
CA THR A 413 -12.19 -19.61 32.23
C THR A 413 -13.68 -19.50 32.54
N HIS A 414 -14.49 -20.33 31.88
CA HIS A 414 -15.93 -20.43 32.11
C HIS A 414 -16.24 -21.07 33.45
#